data_AF-A0A1G5ZUV9-F1
#
_entry.id   AF-A0A1G5ZUV9-F1
#
_cell.length_a   1.000
_cell.length_b   1.000
_cell.length_c   1.000
_cell.angle_alpha   90.00
_cell.angle_beta   90.00
_cell.angle_gamma   90.00
#
_symmetry.space_group_name_H-M   'P 1'
#
loop_
_entity.id
_entity.type
_entity.pdbx_description
1 polymer ?
#
loop_
_entity_poly.entity_id
_entity_poly.type
_entity_poly.pdbx_seq_one_letter_code
_entity_poly.pdbx_strand_id
1 'polypeptide(L)'
;MIDVAAIKLRYDAVSPVLDERGRRRFAAAEALTAGWGGIAAVSAATGIARSTIGYGLRELRGAAPDSALGGIRRKGAGRKPLTQTDPTLLSDLERLVDPATR
;
A
#
# COMPACT_ATOMS: atom_id res chain seq x y z
N MET A 1 7.88 23.43 -15.74
CA MET A 1 7.01 22.31 -16.16
C MET A 1 7.42 21.09 -15.34
N ILE A 2 6.48 20.36 -14.73
CA ILE A 2 6.83 19.16 -13.95
C ILE A 2 7.19 18.05 -14.93
N ASP A 3 8.38 17.46 -14.79
CA ASP A 3 8.82 16.34 -15.62
C ASP A 3 8.23 15.02 -15.11
N VAL A 4 7.08 14.66 -15.65
CA VAL A 4 6.35 13.43 -15.31
C VAL A 4 7.15 12.18 -15.69
N ALA A 5 7.93 12.23 -16.78
CA ALA A 5 8.73 11.10 -17.23
C ALA A 5 9.89 10.83 -16.27
N ALA A 6 10.55 11.88 -15.78
CA ALA A 6 11.59 11.74 -14.76
C ALA A 6 11.06 11.18 -13.44
N ILE A 7 9.88 11.63 -12.98
CA ILE A 7 9.22 11.07 -11.79
C ILE A 7 8.94 9.58 -11.98
N LYS A 8 8.40 9.20 -13.15
CA LYS A 8 8.10 7.80 -13.46
C LYS A 8 9.37 6.95 -13.49
N LEU A 9 10.44 7.44 -14.12
CA LEU A 9 11.73 6.75 -14.17
C LEU A 9 12.27 6.47 -12.76
N ARG A 10 12.26 7.48 -11.89
CA ARG A 10 12.70 7.31 -10.49
C ARG A 10 11.82 6.32 -9.75
N TYR A 11 10.50 6.39 -9.93
CA TYR A 11 9.55 5.48 -9.27
C TYR A 11 9.75 4.04 -9.71
N ASP A 12 9.81 3.78 -11.01
CA ASP A 12 9.97 2.43 -11.56
C ASP A 12 11.28 1.79 -11.08
N ALA A 13 12.36 2.58 -10.94
CA ALA A 13 13.66 2.11 -10.44
C ALA A 13 13.63 1.62 -8.98
N VAL A 14 12.79 2.22 -8.12
CA VAL A 14 12.75 1.89 -6.68
C VAL A 14 11.52 1.09 -6.27
N SER A 15 10.44 1.15 -7.03
CA SER A 15 9.15 0.52 -6.69
C SER A 15 9.23 -0.98 -6.35
N PRO A 16 10.11 -1.82 -6.97
CA PRO A 16 10.18 -3.25 -6.64
C PRO A 16 10.62 -3.54 -5.21
N VAL A 17 11.36 -2.62 -4.57
CA VAL A 17 11.87 -2.79 -3.19
C VAL A 17 11.07 -2.00 -2.16
N LEU A 18 10.08 -1.21 -2.58
CA LEU A 18 9.25 -0.40 -1.69
C LEU A 18 8.02 -1.19 -1.24
N ASP A 19 7.81 -1.20 0.07
CA ASP A 19 6.52 -1.56 0.65
C ASP A 19 5.49 -0.42 0.45
N GLU A 20 4.25 -0.63 0.88
CA GLU A 20 3.18 0.37 0.73
C GLU A 20 3.53 1.72 1.39
N ARG A 21 4.31 1.69 2.47
CA ARG A 21 4.76 2.89 3.17
C ARG A 21 5.87 3.60 2.41
N GLY A 22 6.85 2.85 1.90
CA GLY A 22 7.92 3.34 1.05
C GLY A 22 7.37 4.01 -0.21
N ARG A 23 6.40 3.37 -0.87
CA ARG A 23 5.70 3.95 -2.04
C ARG A 23 5.04 5.28 -1.69
N ARG A 24 4.33 5.35 -0.56
CA ARG A 24 3.67 6.58 -0.11
C ARG A 24 4.65 7.71 0.19
N ARG A 25 5.75 7.41 0.88
CA ARG A 25 6.80 8.41 1.20
C ARG A 25 7.50 8.93 -0.03
N PHE A 26 7.85 8.03 -0.95
CA PHE A 26 8.42 8.41 -2.24
C PHE A 26 7.49 9.38 -2.96
N ALA A 27 6.22 9.01 -3.11
CA ALA A 27 5.25 9.84 -3.82
C ALA A 27 5.01 11.20 -3.13
N ALA A 28 4.99 11.23 -1.79
CA ALA A 28 4.87 12.48 -1.03
C ALA A 28 6.10 13.37 -1.18
N ALA A 29 7.31 12.80 -1.18
CA ALA A 29 8.55 13.55 -1.39
C ALA A 29 8.61 14.15 -2.79
N GLU A 30 8.27 13.37 -3.82
CA GLU A 30 8.19 13.84 -5.21
C GLU A 30 7.13 14.94 -5.38
N ALA A 31 5.98 14.82 -4.71
CA ALA A 31 4.94 15.83 -4.78
C ALA A 31 5.36 17.12 -4.05
N LEU A 32 6.13 17.00 -2.97
CA LEU A 32 6.69 18.12 -2.23
C LEU A 32 7.72 18.89 -3.08
N THR A 33 8.62 18.17 -3.76
CA THR A 33 9.65 18.78 -4.63
C THR A 33 9.06 19.40 -5.89
N ALA A 34 8.03 18.79 -6.47
CA ALA A 34 7.35 19.29 -7.67
C ALA A 34 6.51 20.56 -7.41
N GLY A 35 6.14 20.85 -6.16
CA GLY A 35 5.40 22.06 -5.80
C GLY A 35 3.95 22.08 -6.31
N TRP A 36 3.51 23.22 -6.87
CA TRP A 36 2.13 23.37 -7.34
C TRP A 36 1.84 22.42 -8.50
N GLY A 37 0.74 21.65 -8.39
CA GLY A 37 0.43 20.58 -9.34
C GLY A 37 1.18 19.26 -9.08
N GLY A 38 2.10 19.21 -8.11
CA GLY A 38 2.92 18.03 -7.80
C GLY A 38 2.11 16.77 -7.51
N ILE A 39 1.01 16.88 -6.74
CA ILE A 39 0.13 15.74 -6.45
C ILE A 39 -0.47 15.14 -7.73
N ALA A 40 -0.90 15.99 -8.68
CA ALA A 40 -1.49 15.54 -9.93
C ALA A 40 -0.43 14.88 -10.82
N ALA A 41 0.75 15.50 -10.93
CA ALA A 41 1.86 14.98 -11.73
C ALA A 41 2.39 13.64 -11.21
N VAL A 42 2.58 13.51 -9.90
CA VAL A 42 3.04 12.26 -9.28
C VAL A 42 2.00 11.16 -9.40
N SER A 43 0.71 11.49 -9.22
CA SER A 43 -0.38 10.53 -9.41
C SER A 43 -0.40 10.00 -10.86
N ALA A 44 -0.22 10.88 -11.85
CA ALA A 44 -0.12 10.49 -13.25
C ALA A 44 1.13 9.62 -13.53
N ALA A 45 2.27 9.94 -12.92
CA ALA A 45 3.53 9.21 -13.14
C ALA A 45 3.53 7.80 -12.50
N THR A 46 2.93 7.66 -11.31
CA THR A 46 3.08 6.47 -10.45
C THR A 46 1.82 5.62 -10.32
N GLY A 47 0.65 6.16 -10.71
CA GLY A 47 -0.66 5.52 -10.49
C GLY A 47 -1.15 5.57 -9.04
N ILE A 48 -0.38 6.18 -8.12
CA ILE A 48 -0.78 6.29 -6.72
C ILE A 48 -1.94 7.30 -6.58
N ALA A 49 -2.94 6.94 -5.78
CA ALA A 49 -4.09 7.79 -5.53
C ALA A 49 -3.69 9.14 -4.93
N ARG A 50 -4.30 10.22 -5.41
CA ARG A 50 -4.05 11.59 -4.93
C ARG A 50 -4.28 11.74 -3.41
N SER A 51 -5.27 11.02 -2.88
CA SER A 51 -5.55 10.96 -1.43
C SER A 51 -4.38 10.35 -0.64
N THR A 52 -3.76 9.29 -1.16
CA THR A 52 -2.58 8.63 -0.57
C THR A 52 -1.35 9.55 -0.58
N ILE A 53 -1.13 10.27 -1.68
CA ILE A 53 -0.05 11.27 -1.80
C ILE A 53 -0.29 12.42 -0.82
N GLY A 54 -1.52 12.94 -0.76
CA GLY A 54 -1.91 14.00 0.18
C GLY A 54 -1.80 13.57 1.65
N TYR A 55 -2.11 12.30 1.95
CA TYR A 55 -1.87 11.73 3.28
C TYR A 55 -0.37 11.67 3.59
N GLY A 56 0.46 11.16 2.67
CA GLY A 56 1.90 11.13 2.85
C GLY A 56 2.53 12.52 3.02
N LEU A 57 2.00 13.54 2.34
CA LEU A 57 2.42 14.94 2.56
C LEU A 57 2.08 15.44 3.97
N ARG A 58 0.92 15.06 4.52
CA ARG A 58 0.58 15.36 5.91
C ARG A 58 1.49 14.63 6.89
N GLU A 59 1.81 13.36 6.63
CA GLU A 59 2.80 12.60 7.41
C GLU A 59 4.17 13.31 7.39
N LEU A 60 4.68 13.71 6.22
CA LEU A 60 5.96 14.42 6.10
C LEU A 60 6.00 15.77 6.80
N ARG A 61 4.86 16.47 6.88
CA ARG A 61 4.72 17.76 7.59
C ARG A 61 4.47 17.61 9.09
N GLY A 62 4.44 16.38 9.62
CA GLY A 62 4.10 16.11 11.02
C GLY A 62 2.63 16.37 11.37
N ALA A 63 1.77 16.56 10.36
CA ALA A 63 0.34 16.85 10.52
C ALA A 63 -0.55 15.60 10.52
N ALA A 64 0.04 14.42 10.30
CA ALA A 64 -0.58 13.13 10.51
C ALA A 64 0.37 12.28 11.35
N PRO A 65 -0.14 11.47 12.31
CA PRO A 65 0.70 10.56 13.06
C PRO A 65 1.45 9.66 12.08
N ASP A 66 2.76 9.52 12.29
CA ASP A 66 3.53 8.59 11.49
C ASP A 66 2.90 7.20 11.70
N SER A 67 2.45 6.59 10.62
CA SER A 67 1.99 5.20 10.63
C SER A 67 3.05 4.22 11.18
N ALA A 68 4.26 4.69 11.51
CA ALA A 68 5.26 4.05 12.37
C ALA A 68 4.69 3.35 13.61
N LEU A 69 3.64 3.90 14.23
CA LEU A 69 3.02 3.28 15.42
C LEU A 69 2.25 1.99 15.10
N GLY A 70 2.01 1.69 13.82
CA GLY A 70 1.44 0.43 13.34
C GLY A 70 2.44 -0.29 12.44
N GLY A 71 3.30 -1.11 13.07
CA GLY A 71 4.44 -1.77 12.42
C GLY A 71 4.13 -2.45 11.07
N ILE A 72 5.14 -2.42 10.20
CA ILE A 72 5.22 -3.26 9.00
C ILE A 72 4.96 -4.70 9.45
N ARG A 73 3.84 -5.30 9.03
CA ARG A 73 3.55 -6.70 9.34
C ARG A 73 4.71 -7.55 8.80
N ARG A 74 5.45 -8.23 9.68
CA ARG A 74 6.41 -9.25 9.24
C ARG A 74 5.68 -10.30 8.40
N LYS A 75 6.39 -10.95 7.48
CA LYS A 75 5.89 -12.16 6.80
C LYS A 75 5.43 -13.16 7.88
N GLY A 76 4.15 -13.52 7.90
CA GLY A 76 3.54 -14.38 8.94
C GLY A 76 2.83 -13.66 10.09
N ALA A 77 2.86 -12.32 10.16
CA ALA A 77 2.14 -11.52 11.17
C ALA A 77 0.69 -11.15 10.76
N GLY A 78 0.10 -11.96 9.87
CA GLY A 78 -1.32 -11.88 9.54
C GLY A 78 -2.16 -12.68 10.55
N ARG A 79 -3.48 -12.51 10.52
CA ARG A 79 -4.39 -13.45 11.19
C ARG A 79 -4.06 -14.84 10.65
N LYS A 80 -3.74 -15.78 11.53
CA LYS A 80 -3.45 -17.17 11.15
C LYS A 80 -4.62 -17.69 10.30
N PRO A 81 -4.36 -18.50 9.25
CA PRO A 81 -5.45 -19.09 8.47
C PRO A 81 -6.41 -19.82 9.40
N LEU A 82 -7.71 -19.73 9.12
CA LEU A 82 -8.72 -20.27 10.03
C LEU A 82 -8.51 -21.77 10.29
N THR A 83 -7.95 -22.52 9.35
CA THR A 83 -7.55 -23.94 9.51
C THR A 83 -6.51 -24.18 10.60
N GLN A 84 -5.72 -23.17 10.98
CA GLN A 84 -4.77 -23.27 12.11
C GLN A 84 -5.40 -22.92 13.46
N THR A 85 -6.46 -22.11 13.47
CA THR A 85 -7.18 -21.73 14.70
C THR A 85 -8.39 -22.60 14.96
N ASP A 86 -8.94 -23.20 13.91
CA ASP A 86 -10.08 -24.10 13.89
C ASP A 86 -9.74 -25.30 12.98
N PRO A 87 -9.25 -26.40 13.58
CA PRO A 87 -8.87 -27.59 12.84
C PRO A 87 -10.06 -28.34 12.20
N THR A 88 -11.30 -28.12 12.68
CA THR A 88 -12.48 -28.85 12.17
C THR A 88 -13.16 -28.14 11.01
N LEU A 89 -12.87 -26.86 10.81
CA LEU A 89 -13.44 -26.02 9.76
C LEU A 89 -13.46 -26.68 8.37
N LEU A 90 -12.37 -27.34 7.98
CA LEU A 90 -12.27 -27.92 6.64
C LEU A 90 -13.21 -29.12 6.48
N SER A 91 -13.24 -30.01 7.48
CA SER A 91 -14.17 -31.15 7.50
C SER A 91 -15.63 -30.74 7.61
N ASP A 92 -15.92 -29.65 8.32
CA ASP A 92 -17.28 -29.16 8.48
C ASP A 92 -17.80 -28.51 7.20
N LEU A 93 -16.93 -27.78 6.48
CA LEU A 93 -17.25 -27.23 5.15
C LEU A 93 -17.47 -28.34 4.11
N GLU A 94 -16.64 -29.39 4.11
CA GLU A 94 -16.80 -30.53 3.21
C GLU A 94 -18.15 -31.23 3.45
N ARG A 95 -18.53 -31.45 4.72
CA ARG A 95 -19.81 -32.06 5.09
C ARG A 95 -21.03 -31.22 4.68
N LEU A 96 -20.88 -29.89 4.62
CA LEU A 96 -21.95 -28.99 4.19
C LEU A 96 -22.16 -29.00 2.66
N VAL A 97 -21.11 -29.28 1.88
CA VAL A 97 -21.16 -29.27 0.41
C VAL A 97 -21.54 -30.65 -0.14
N ASP A 98 -21.12 -31.74 0.50
CA ASP A 98 -21.33 -33.13 0.05
C ASP A 98 -22.80 -33.50 -0.26
N PRO A 99 -23.83 -33.07 0.49
CA PRO A 99 -25.22 -33.43 0.17
C PRO A 99 -25.82 -32.70 -1.05
N ALA A 100 -25.11 -31.75 -1.69
CA ALA A 100 -25.62 -30.96 -2.82
C ALA A 100 -24.93 -31.23 -4.17
N THR A 101 -23.97 -32.17 -4.23
CA THR A 101 -23.13 -32.43 -5.42
C THR A 101 -23.25 -33.85 -6.00
N ARG A 102 -24.29 -34.62 -5.63
CA ARG A 102 -24.60 -35.90 -6.31
C ARG A 102 -25.79 -35.78 -7.26
#